data_AF-A0A3D3RSW8-F1
#
_entry.id   AF-A0A3D3RSW8-F1
#
_cell.length_a   1.000
_cell.length_b   1.000
_cell.length_c   1.000
_cell.angle_alpha   90.00
_cell.angle_beta   90.00
_cell.angle_gamma   90.00
#
_symmetry.space_group_name_H-M   'P 1'
#
loop_
_entity.id
_entity.type
_entity.pdbx_description
1 polymer ?
#
loop_
_entity_poly.entity_id
_entity_poly.type
_entity_poly.pdbx_seq_one_letter_code
_entity_poly.pdbx_strand_id
1 'polypeptide(L)'
;MPKRPEALQLFLFFTLLVFSLWKVEREEAFLYFEDEGLLEVLVEGPVVEEGGRLRLRAKVLSGDFPELYGKKISLSLYGAEDVPSRAFWLYGKVRAEGNKVFVSASWKDIEGPSLRQKSLRERYMGKVEEKIKDPQVRALTLSYLFGESQELLPQDIFYHFRKTGLVHILVISGFHVAMFFFILK
;
A
#
# COMPACT_ATOMS: atom_id res chain seq x y z
N MET A 1 -50.11 -0.68 19.47
CA MET A 1 -49.29 -1.86 19.16
C MET A 1 -48.52 -1.58 17.86
N PRO A 2 -47.26 -1.11 17.92
CA PRO A 2 -46.51 -0.84 16.71
C PRO A 2 -46.02 -2.16 16.11
N LYS A 3 -46.37 -2.39 14.84
CA LYS A 3 -45.85 -3.48 14.02
C LYS A 3 -44.32 -3.35 14.01
N ARG A 4 -43.58 -4.41 14.36
CA ARG A 4 -42.11 -4.42 14.54
C ARG A 4 -41.37 -5.08 13.36
N PRO A 5 -41.48 -4.61 12.09
CA PRO A 5 -40.61 -5.11 11.03
C PRO A 5 -39.16 -4.62 11.21
N GLU A 6 -38.97 -3.45 11.83
CA GLU A 6 -37.66 -2.82 12.03
C GLU A 6 -36.76 -3.61 13.00
N ALA A 7 -37.33 -4.14 14.09
CA ALA A 7 -36.58 -4.95 15.05
C ALA A 7 -36.10 -6.27 14.42
N LEU A 8 -36.90 -6.85 13.51
CA LEU A 8 -36.55 -8.07 12.79
C LEU A 8 -35.42 -7.81 11.78
N GLN A 9 -35.48 -6.68 11.07
CA GLN A 9 -34.44 -6.24 10.15
C GLN A 9 -33.12 -5.95 10.86
N LEU A 10 -33.18 -5.29 12.02
CA LEU A 10 -32.00 -5.02 12.83
C LEU A 10 -31.36 -6.31 13.33
N PHE A 11 -32.17 -7.27 13.79
CA PHE A 11 -31.71 -8.58 14.21
C PHE A 11 -31.04 -9.36 13.06
N LEU A 12 -31.64 -9.35 11.87
CA LEU A 12 -31.08 -9.95 10.65
C LEU A 12 -29.75 -9.30 10.23
N PHE A 13 -29.65 -7.97 10.33
CA PHE A 13 -28.42 -7.25 10.05
C PHE A 13 -27.30 -7.66 11.01
N PHE A 14 -27.57 -7.71 12.32
CA PHE A 14 -26.57 -8.13 13.31
C PHE A 14 -26.18 -9.60 13.15
N THR A 15 -27.11 -10.49 12.81
CA THR A 15 -26.76 -11.91 12.55
C THR A 15 -25.92 -12.07 11.29
N LEU A 16 -26.22 -11.33 10.21
CA LEU A 16 -25.37 -11.31 9.02
C LEU A 16 -23.98 -10.74 9.29
N LEU A 17 -23.89 -9.68 10.11
CA LEU A 17 -22.62 -9.07 10.48
C LEU A 17 -21.77 -10.02 11.33
N VAL A 18 -22.37 -10.68 12.33
CA VAL A 18 -21.68 -11.69 13.14
C VAL A 18 -21.27 -12.88 12.29
N PHE A 19 -22.13 -13.37 11.39
CA PHE A 19 -21.80 -14.46 10.48
C PHE A 19 -20.65 -14.09 9.51
N SER A 20 -20.67 -12.87 8.99
CA SER A 20 -19.60 -12.34 8.13
C SER A 20 -18.26 -12.30 8.87
N LEU A 21 -18.26 -11.77 10.11
CA LEU A 21 -17.05 -11.71 10.93
C LEU A 21 -16.55 -13.12 11.27
N TRP A 22 -17.45 -14.03 11.64
CA TRP A 22 -17.11 -15.41 11.98
C TRP A 22 -16.56 -16.20 10.79
N LYS A 23 -17.09 -15.95 9.58
CA LYS A 23 -16.60 -16.56 8.34
C LYS A 23 -15.18 -16.09 8.01
N VAL A 24 -14.91 -14.79 8.12
CA VAL A 24 -13.57 -14.21 7.90
C VAL A 24 -12.56 -14.79 8.90
N GLU A 25 -12.95 -14.89 10.17
CA GLU A 25 -12.11 -15.50 11.21
C GLU A 25 -11.78 -16.97 10.90
N ARG A 26 -12.75 -17.75 10.42
CA ARG A 26 -12.53 -19.15 10.06
C ARG A 26 -11.63 -19.32 8.83
N GLU A 27 -11.80 -18.51 7.79
CA GLU A 27 -10.95 -18.58 6.59
C GLU A 27 -9.48 -18.23 6.93
N GLU A 28 -9.24 -17.37 7.92
CA GLU A 28 -7.88 -17.07 8.41
C GLU A 28 -7.30 -18.11 9.37
N ALA A 29 -8.13 -18.92 10.03
CA ALA A 29 -7.70 -19.82 11.11
C ALA A 29 -7.07 -21.15 10.67
N PHE A 30 -7.15 -21.53 9.38
CA PHE A 30 -6.75 -22.87 8.93
C PHE A 30 -5.45 -22.95 8.10
N LEU A 31 -4.69 -21.86 7.97
CA LEU A 31 -3.42 -21.90 7.26
C LEU A 31 -2.33 -22.51 8.15
N TYR A 32 -2.14 -23.82 8.01
CA TYR A 32 -1.04 -24.57 8.64
C TYR A 32 -0.28 -25.32 7.56
N PHE A 33 0.79 -24.71 7.07
CA PHE A 33 1.70 -25.36 6.12
C PHE A 33 3.12 -24.82 6.30
N GLU A 34 4.08 -25.67 5.95
CA GLU A 34 5.51 -25.34 5.90
C GLU A 34 6.03 -25.83 4.55
N ASP A 35 6.48 -24.90 3.72
CA ASP A 35 6.94 -25.19 2.37
C ASP A 35 7.95 -24.14 1.88
N GLU A 36 8.67 -24.44 0.81
CA GLU A 36 9.67 -23.55 0.21
C GLU A 36 9.23 -23.13 -1.19
N GLY A 37 9.39 -21.85 -1.51
CA GLY A 37 9.01 -21.36 -2.84
C GLY A 37 9.32 -19.89 -3.07
N LEU A 38 9.01 -19.46 -4.29
CA LEU A 38 9.24 -18.10 -4.76
C LEU A 38 8.07 -17.19 -4.39
N LEU A 39 8.37 -16.02 -3.82
CA LEU A 39 7.38 -15.01 -3.43
C LEU A 39 7.77 -13.63 -3.93
N GLU A 40 6.79 -12.91 -4.47
CA GLU A 40 6.87 -11.46 -4.68
C GLU A 40 6.35 -10.76 -3.42
N VAL A 41 7.19 -9.96 -2.77
CA VAL A 41 6.82 -9.27 -1.53
C VAL A 41 6.96 -7.76 -1.66
N LEU A 42 6.09 -7.01 -0.96
CA LEU A 42 6.14 -5.56 -0.80
C LEU A 42 6.42 -5.21 0.65
N VAL A 43 7.55 -4.58 0.93
CA VAL A 43 7.95 -4.13 2.28
C VAL A 43 6.98 -3.06 2.78
N GLU A 44 6.40 -3.29 3.96
CA GLU A 44 5.52 -2.37 4.67
C GLU A 44 6.15 -2.00 6.03
N GLY A 45 6.61 -0.75 6.16
CA GLY A 45 7.12 -0.21 7.42
C GLY A 45 8.65 -0.30 7.58
N PRO A 46 9.17 0.01 8.78
CA PRO A 46 10.60 0.09 9.04
C PRO A 46 11.26 -1.30 9.10
N VAL A 47 12.50 -1.36 8.62
CA VAL A 47 13.36 -2.54 8.72
C VAL A 47 14.07 -2.50 10.07
N VAL A 48 14.02 -3.61 10.81
CA VAL A 48 14.63 -3.73 12.15
C VAL A 48 15.72 -4.78 12.07
N GLU A 49 16.94 -4.42 12.47
CA GLU A 49 18.03 -5.37 12.62
C GLU A 49 17.97 -6.03 14.01
N GLU A 50 17.91 -7.36 14.05
CA GLU A 50 17.79 -8.10 15.31
C GLU A 50 18.59 -9.40 15.25
N GLY A 51 19.81 -9.39 15.80
CA GLY A 51 20.65 -10.59 15.95
C GLY A 51 21.23 -11.13 14.64
N GLY A 52 21.77 -10.26 13.78
CA GLY A 52 22.41 -10.65 12.51
C GLY A 52 21.43 -11.02 11.39
N ARG A 53 20.15 -10.69 11.57
CA ARG A 53 19.09 -10.82 10.56
C ARG A 53 18.27 -9.54 10.52
N LEU A 54 17.77 -9.20 9.33
CA LEU A 54 16.79 -8.13 9.15
C LEU A 54 15.39 -8.71 9.30
N ARG A 55 14.62 -8.16 10.22
CA ARG A 55 13.19 -8.42 10.36
C ARG A 55 12.40 -7.26 9.77
N LEU A 56 11.48 -7.58 8.86
CA LEU A 56 10.60 -6.61 8.25
C LEU A 56 9.19 -7.18 8.07
N ARG A 57 8.21 -6.28 8.01
CA ARG A 57 6.85 -6.66 7.61
C ARG A 57 6.72 -6.45 6.12
N ALA A 58 6.09 -7.39 5.44
CA ALA A 58 5.82 -7.28 4.02
C ALA A 58 4.43 -7.79 3.69
N LYS A 59 3.94 -7.48 2.49
CA LYS A 59 2.70 -8.00 1.93
C LYS A 59 3.03 -8.86 0.73
N VAL A 60 2.48 -10.07 0.66
CA VAL A 60 2.67 -10.96 -0.49
C VAL A 60 1.82 -10.47 -1.66
N LEU A 61 2.43 -10.30 -2.81
CA LEU A 61 1.80 -9.80 -4.03
C LEU A 61 1.47 -10.92 -5.02
N SER A 62 2.39 -11.86 -5.19
CA SER A 62 2.28 -13.04 -6.06
C SER A 62 3.32 -14.10 -5.67
N GLY A 63 3.31 -15.30 -6.28
CA GLY A 63 4.31 -16.34 -6.05
C GLY A 63 3.74 -17.76 -6.11
N ASP A 64 4.46 -18.71 -5.52
CA ASP A 64 4.06 -20.12 -5.52
C ASP A 64 2.92 -20.44 -4.52
N PHE A 65 2.54 -19.46 -3.69
CA PHE A 65 1.55 -19.61 -2.63
C PHE A 65 0.34 -18.67 -2.83
N PRO A 66 -0.65 -19.03 -3.67
CA PRO A 66 -1.86 -18.24 -3.90
C PRO A 66 -2.64 -17.88 -2.64
N GLU A 67 -2.60 -18.75 -1.63
CA GLU A 67 -3.28 -18.60 -0.33
C GLU A 67 -2.75 -17.42 0.49
N LEU A 68 -1.53 -16.96 0.19
CA LEU A 68 -0.87 -15.87 0.88
C LEU A 68 -1.07 -14.52 0.20
N TYR A 69 -1.68 -14.48 -0.99
CA TYR A 69 -1.81 -13.25 -1.75
C TYR A 69 -2.60 -12.18 -0.99
N GLY A 70 -1.98 -11.01 -0.84
CA GLY A 70 -2.54 -9.89 -0.09
C GLY A 70 -2.40 -10.00 1.43
N LYS A 71 -1.90 -11.11 1.98
CA LYS A 71 -1.65 -11.25 3.43
C LYS A 71 -0.36 -10.54 3.84
N LYS A 72 -0.37 -10.07 5.09
CA LYS A 72 0.81 -9.49 5.74
C LYS A 72 1.66 -10.61 6.33
N ILE A 73 2.95 -10.57 6.05
CA ILE A 73 3.94 -11.56 6.45
C ILE A 73 5.03 -10.91 7.30
N SER A 74 5.63 -11.72 8.16
CA SER A 74 6.85 -11.37 8.87
C SER A 74 8.03 -12.00 8.14
N LEU A 75 8.85 -11.19 7.47
CA LEU A 75 10.02 -11.64 6.73
C LEU A 75 11.28 -11.53 7.62
N SER A 76 12.07 -12.59 7.67
CA SER A 76 13.41 -12.62 8.28
C SER A 76 14.44 -12.88 7.18
N LEU A 77 15.28 -11.88 6.90
CA LEU A 77 16.37 -11.95 5.94
C LEU A 77 17.70 -12.16 6.67
N TYR A 78 18.41 -13.24 6.35
CA TYR A 78 19.71 -13.56 6.94
C TYR A 78 20.85 -13.03 6.06
N GLY A 79 21.84 -12.37 6.66
CA GLY A 79 23.04 -11.89 5.96
C GLY A 79 22.81 -10.73 4.99
N ALA A 80 21.70 -10.00 5.13
CA ALA A 80 21.41 -8.77 4.40
C ALA A 80 21.71 -7.56 5.29
N GLU A 81 22.39 -6.53 4.76
CA GLU A 81 22.59 -5.24 5.45
C GLU A 81 21.46 -4.25 5.16
N ASP A 82 20.86 -4.34 3.97
CA ASP A 82 19.69 -3.56 3.56
C ASP A 82 18.83 -4.37 2.56
N VAL A 83 17.64 -3.88 2.25
CA VAL A 83 16.68 -4.48 1.33
C VAL A 83 16.84 -3.81 -0.04
N PRO A 84 16.94 -4.57 -1.16
CA PRO A 84 17.31 -3.99 -2.46
C PRO A 84 16.27 -3.00 -3.01
N SER A 85 15.00 -3.16 -2.63
CA SER A 85 13.90 -2.31 -3.06
C SER A 85 12.65 -2.53 -2.19
N ARG A 86 11.64 -1.68 -2.37
CA ARG A 86 10.34 -1.87 -1.71
C ARG A 86 9.61 -3.14 -2.14
N ALA A 87 9.80 -3.61 -3.39
CA ALA A 87 9.15 -4.81 -3.88
C ALA A 87 10.14 -5.69 -4.62
N PHE A 88 10.29 -6.95 -4.19
CA PHE A 88 11.29 -7.86 -4.74
C PHE A 88 10.80 -9.30 -4.73
N TRP A 89 11.43 -10.10 -5.58
CA TRP A 89 11.29 -11.55 -5.60
C TRP A 89 12.29 -12.17 -4.63
N LEU A 90 11.81 -13.10 -3.82
CA LEU A 90 12.65 -13.88 -2.90
C LEU A 90 12.20 -15.33 -2.90
N TYR A 91 13.17 -16.23 -2.92
CA TYR A 91 12.95 -17.64 -2.61
C TYR A 91 13.11 -17.83 -1.10
N GLY A 92 12.11 -18.41 -0.45
CA GLY A 92 12.11 -18.47 1.01
C GLY A 92 11.32 -19.63 1.58
N LYS A 93 11.69 -20.01 2.80
CA LYS A 93 10.90 -20.96 3.60
C LYS A 93 9.72 -20.22 4.19
N VAL A 94 8.52 -20.69 3.88
CA VAL A 94 7.25 -20.15 4.32
C VAL A 94 6.68 -21.07 5.38
N ARG A 95 6.38 -20.49 6.55
CA ARG A 95 5.68 -21.18 7.64
C ARG A 95 4.44 -20.38 8.00
N ALA A 96 3.28 -20.94 7.67
CA ALA A 96 1.99 -20.38 8.07
C ALA A 96 1.49 -21.09 9.34
N GLU A 97 1.20 -20.31 10.38
CA GLU A 97 0.60 -20.78 11.63
C GLU A 97 -0.64 -19.95 11.94
N GLY A 98 -1.80 -20.44 11.49
CA GLY A 98 -3.07 -19.73 11.62
C GLY A 98 -3.04 -18.39 10.87
N ASN A 99 -3.16 -17.28 11.59
CA ASN A 99 -3.16 -15.94 10.98
C ASN A 99 -1.77 -15.31 10.82
N LYS A 100 -0.70 -16.00 11.27
CA LYS A 100 0.67 -15.48 11.18
C LYS A 100 1.43 -16.26 10.13
N VAL A 101 2.04 -15.53 9.21
CA VAL A 101 2.86 -16.09 8.14
C VAL A 101 4.28 -15.60 8.33
N PHE A 102 5.19 -16.53 8.54
CA PHE A 102 6.60 -16.28 8.71
C PHE A 102 7.33 -16.70 7.43
N VAL A 103 8.14 -15.80 6.90
CA VAL A 103 8.97 -16.09 5.73
C VAL A 103 10.42 -15.91 6.15
N SER A 104 11.26 -16.89 5.85
CA SER A 104 12.70 -16.86 6.14
C SER A 104 13.47 -17.08 4.85
N ALA A 105 14.40 -16.17 4.54
CA ALA A 105 15.23 -16.25 3.33
C ALA A 105 16.64 -15.72 3.60
N SER A 106 17.61 -16.16 2.80
CA SER A 106 18.96 -15.59 2.80
C SER A 106 19.04 -14.42 1.84
N TRP A 107 19.99 -13.50 2.04
CA TRP A 107 20.30 -12.45 1.06
C TRP A 107 20.55 -13.01 -0.36
N LYS A 108 21.16 -14.19 -0.45
CA LYS A 108 21.47 -14.86 -1.72
C LYS A 108 20.24 -15.34 -2.47
N ASP A 109 19.11 -15.48 -1.79
CA ASP A 109 17.86 -16.02 -2.33
C ASP A 109 16.96 -14.91 -2.89
N ILE A 110 17.43 -13.67 -2.89
CA ILE A 110 16.77 -12.53 -3.52
C ILE A 110 17.08 -12.57 -5.02
N GLU A 111 16.08 -12.91 -5.84
CA GLU A 111 16.24 -12.99 -7.30
C GLU A 111 16.32 -11.62 -7.96
N GLY A 112 15.83 -10.57 -7.29
CA GLY A 112 15.95 -9.19 -7.75
C GLY A 112 14.71 -8.34 -7.47
N PRO A 113 14.75 -7.04 -7.81
CA PRO A 113 13.58 -6.17 -7.68
C PRO A 113 12.43 -6.69 -8.54
N SER A 114 11.21 -6.65 -8.00
CA SER A 114 10.05 -7.06 -8.75
C SER A 114 9.79 -6.06 -9.87
N LEU A 115 9.78 -6.56 -11.10
CA LEU A 115 9.35 -5.84 -12.30
C LEU A 115 7.81 -5.73 -12.38
N ARG A 116 7.11 -5.54 -11.24
CA ARG A 116 5.76 -4.98 -11.32
C ARG A 116 5.89 -3.65 -12.05
N GLN A 117 5.34 -3.61 -13.27
CA GLN A 117 5.40 -2.45 -14.14
C GLN A 117 5.09 -1.24 -13.28
N LYS A 118 6.05 -0.29 -13.20
CA LYS A 118 5.84 1.00 -12.56
C LYS A 118 4.42 1.44 -12.88
N SER A 119 3.59 1.62 -11.85
CA SER A 119 2.21 2.03 -12.05
C SER A 119 2.19 3.24 -12.99
N LEU A 120 1.12 3.45 -13.78
CA LEU A 120 1.06 4.65 -14.65
C LEU A 120 1.44 5.91 -13.86
N ARG A 121 0.99 5.98 -12.60
CA ARG A 121 1.42 6.95 -11.58
C ARG A 121 2.94 7.05 -11.45
N GLU A 122 3.65 5.96 -11.12
CA GLU A 122 5.12 5.95 -10.98
C GLU A 122 5.86 6.31 -12.29
N ARG A 123 5.32 5.94 -13.45
CA ARG A 123 5.90 6.37 -14.75
C ARG A 123 5.79 7.88 -14.95
N TYR A 124 4.64 8.46 -14.62
CA TYR A 124 4.44 9.91 -14.71
C TYR A 124 5.23 10.67 -13.64
N MET A 125 5.35 10.12 -12.43
CA MET A 125 6.21 10.68 -11.38
C MET A 125 7.67 10.73 -11.82
N GLY A 126 8.19 9.64 -12.40
CA GLY A 126 9.56 9.64 -12.94
C GLY A 126 9.77 10.69 -14.04
N LYS A 127 8.79 10.92 -14.92
CA LYS A 127 8.85 12.00 -15.91
C LYS A 127 8.86 13.39 -15.30
N VAL A 128 8.13 13.58 -14.19
CA VAL A 128 8.11 14.85 -13.44
C VAL A 128 9.44 15.08 -12.73
N GLU A 129 10.01 14.04 -12.13
CA GLU A 129 11.32 14.09 -11.49
C GLU A 129 12.45 14.43 -12.47
N GLU A 130 12.36 13.93 -13.70
CA GLU A 130 13.30 14.22 -14.78
C GLU A 130 13.16 15.63 -15.34
N LYS A 131 11.91 16.11 -15.51
CA LYS A 131 11.63 17.43 -16.10
C LYS A 131 11.80 18.60 -15.12
N ILE A 132 11.45 18.42 -13.85
CA ILE A 132 11.48 19.49 -12.85
C ILE A 132 12.78 19.39 -12.04
N LYS A 133 13.75 20.23 -12.39
CA LYS A 133 15.06 20.27 -11.73
C LYS A 133 15.02 20.93 -10.35
N ASP A 134 14.08 21.84 -10.12
CA ASP A 134 13.92 22.52 -8.84
C ASP A 134 13.35 21.53 -7.79
N PRO A 135 14.09 21.24 -6.70
CA PRO A 135 13.66 20.29 -5.69
C PRO A 135 12.34 20.67 -5.01
N GLN A 136 12.09 21.95 -4.80
CA GLN A 136 10.91 22.46 -4.09
C GLN A 136 9.66 22.35 -4.98
N VAL A 137 9.78 22.73 -6.26
CA VAL A 137 8.69 22.62 -7.23
C VAL A 137 8.38 21.16 -7.52
N ARG A 138 9.42 20.31 -7.60
CA ARG A 138 9.26 18.86 -7.78
C ARG A 138 8.51 18.23 -6.63
N ALA A 139 8.92 18.50 -5.39
CA ALA A 139 8.24 17.99 -4.20
C ALA A 139 6.78 18.44 -4.16
N LEU A 140 6.50 19.73 -4.43
CA LEU A 140 5.15 20.25 -4.49
C LEU A 140 4.30 19.52 -5.53
N THR A 141 4.85 19.31 -6.73
CA THR A 141 4.16 18.63 -7.83
C THR A 141 3.85 17.17 -7.49
N LEU A 142 4.82 16.46 -6.92
CA LEU A 142 4.65 15.06 -6.52
C LEU A 142 3.64 14.89 -5.39
N SER A 143 3.70 15.75 -4.37
CA SER A 143 2.76 15.70 -3.25
C SER A 143 1.32 16.02 -3.68
N TYR A 144 1.11 17.02 -4.54
CA TYR A 144 -0.25 17.44 -4.92
C TYR A 144 -0.86 16.66 -6.08
N LEU A 145 -0.11 16.37 -7.14
CA LEU A 145 -0.66 15.66 -8.32
C LEU A 145 -0.68 14.15 -8.14
N PHE A 146 0.25 13.61 -7.35
CA PHE A 146 0.38 12.17 -7.18
C PHE A 146 0.10 11.71 -5.75
N GLY A 147 -0.02 12.60 -4.76
CA GLY A 147 -0.37 12.24 -3.37
C GLY A 147 0.82 11.71 -2.56
N GLU A 148 2.05 12.09 -2.91
CA GLU A 148 3.23 11.79 -2.09
C GLU A 148 3.23 12.56 -0.75
N SER A 149 3.96 12.04 0.24
CA SER A 149 4.00 12.62 1.59
C SER A 149 4.34 14.12 1.56
N GLN A 150 3.52 14.91 2.24
CA GLN A 150 3.72 16.37 2.38
C GLN A 150 4.80 16.71 3.42
N GLU A 151 5.32 15.71 4.15
CA GLU A 151 6.35 15.88 5.18
C GLU A 151 7.70 16.32 4.58
N LEU A 152 7.90 16.09 3.28
CA LEU A 152 9.12 16.49 2.55
C LEU A 152 9.07 17.92 2.02
N LEU A 153 7.94 18.65 2.20
CA LEU A 153 7.82 20.03 1.77
C LEU A 153 8.39 20.99 2.83
N PRO A 154 9.18 22.00 2.43
CA PRO A 154 9.53 23.11 3.32
C PRO A 154 8.26 23.76 3.89
N GLN A 155 8.22 23.98 5.20
CA GLN A 155 7.03 24.48 5.92
C GLN A 155 6.49 25.79 5.32
N ASP A 156 7.38 26.67 4.88
CA ASP A 156 7.05 27.97 4.31
C ASP A 156 6.23 27.81 3.01
N ILE A 157 6.63 26.87 2.15
CA ILE A 157 5.97 26.59 0.87
C ILE A 157 4.61 25.96 1.09
N PHE A 158 4.52 25.02 2.04
CA PHE A 158 3.25 24.40 2.41
C PHE A 158 2.25 25.44 2.95
N TYR A 159 2.71 26.35 3.81
CA TYR A 159 1.88 27.43 4.34
C TYR A 159 1.36 28.36 3.25
N HIS A 160 2.25 28.84 2.37
CA HIS A 160 1.87 29.73 1.28
C HIS A 160 0.91 29.06 0.29
N PHE A 161 1.21 27.82 -0.12
CA PHE A 161 0.34 27.08 -1.04
C PHE A 161 -1.05 26.81 -0.44
N ARG A 162 -1.13 26.45 0.84
CA ARG A 162 -2.42 26.22 1.50
C ARG A 162 -3.27 27.49 1.61
N LYS A 163 -2.63 28.65 1.82
CA LYS A 163 -3.31 29.95 1.92
C LYS A 163 -3.75 30.50 0.57
N THR A 164 -2.92 30.41 -0.47
CA THR A 164 -3.18 31.09 -1.76
C THR A 164 -3.34 30.14 -2.93
N GLY A 165 -2.53 29.08 -3.00
CA GLY A 165 -2.51 28.11 -4.10
C GLY A 165 -3.80 27.31 -4.23
N LEU A 166 -4.35 26.80 -3.12
CA LEU A 166 -5.61 26.04 -3.13
C LEU A 166 -6.80 26.88 -3.62
N VAL A 167 -6.88 28.14 -3.19
CA VAL A 167 -7.93 29.07 -3.63
C VAL A 167 -7.79 29.33 -5.12
N HIS A 168 -6.57 29.50 -5.61
CA HIS A 168 -6.31 29.75 -7.03
C HIS A 168 -6.71 28.55 -7.91
N ILE A 169 -6.35 27.32 -7.49
CA ILE A 169 -6.76 26.09 -8.18
C ILE A 169 -8.29 25.98 -8.22
N LEU A 170 -8.97 26.24 -7.10
CA LEU A 170 -10.42 26.17 -7.01
C LEU A 170 -11.10 27.19 -7.95
N VAL A 171 -10.63 28.44 -7.95
CA VAL A 171 -11.16 29.50 -8.81
C VAL A 171 -10.95 29.16 -10.29
N ILE A 172 -9.76 28.67 -10.66
CA ILE A 172 -9.47 28.24 -12.02
C ILE A 172 -10.36 27.07 -12.43
N SER A 173 -10.51 26.05 -11.59
CA SER A 173 -11.38 24.91 -11.89
C SER A 173 -12.85 25.33 -12.05
N GLY A 174 -13.35 26.24 -11.19
CA GLY A 174 -14.68 26.82 -11.32
C GLY A 174 -14.85 27.62 -12.62
N PHE A 175 -13.85 28.40 -13.01
CA PHE A 175 -13.82 29.13 -14.28
C PHE A 175 -13.88 28.18 -15.49
N HIS A 176 -13.13 27.07 -15.48
CA HIS A 176 -13.17 26.09 -16.56
C HIS A 176 -14.57 25.48 -16.72
N VAL A 177 -15.21 25.09 -15.61
CA VAL A 177 -16.58 24.56 -15.62
C VAL A 177 -17.57 25.61 -16.15
N ALA A 178 -17.43 26.87 -15.72
CA ALA A 178 -18.25 27.97 -16.22
C ALA A 178 -18.06 28.17 -17.73
N MET A 179 -16.81 28.15 -18.23
CA MET A 179 -16.52 28.23 -19.67
C MET A 179 -17.19 27.09 -20.44
N PHE A 180 -17.06 25.85 -19.98
CA PHE A 180 -17.73 24.71 -20.63
C PHE A 180 -19.24 24.88 -20.66
N PHE A 181 -19.83 25.36 -19.57
CA PHE A 181 -21.26 25.64 -19.51
C PHE A 181 -21.70 26.74 -20.49
N PHE A 182 -20.88 27.78 -20.67
CA PHE A 182 -21.16 28.87 -21.63
C PHE A 182 -20.90 28.49 -23.09
N ILE A 183 -19.99 27.56 -23.36
CA ILE A 183 -19.69 27.08 -24.74
C ILE A 183 -20.71 26.02 -25.19
N LEU A 184 -21.21 25.19 -24.27
CA LEU A 184 -22.19 24.14 -24.55
C LEU A 184 -23.64 24.64 -24.59
N LYS A 185 -23.87 25.94 -24.39
CA LYS A 185 -25.17 26.59 -24.40
C LYS A 185 -25.27 27.55 -25.58
#